data_AF-E3EK37-F1
#
_entry.id   AF-E3EK37-F1
#
_cell.length_a   1.000
_cell.length_b   1.000
_cell.length_c   1.000
_cell.angle_alpha   90.00
_cell.angle_beta   90.00
_cell.angle_gamma   90.00
#
_symmetry.space_group_name_H-M   'P 1'
#
loop_
_entity.id
_entity.type
_entity.pdbx_description
1 polymer ?
#
loop_
_entity_poly.entity_id
_entity_poly.type
_entity_poly.pdbx_seq_one_letter_code
_entity_poly.pdbx_strand_id
1 'polypeptide(L)'
;MSVNYYFKDLKVQQAKIELEQAISDIKTTDLLFIEKATLPSTATVLNEVKQLHIGQYAFGTLLLKRNELFYSSVPEMKEFYTKNQDRLRIENEYGVVYTWDEFERDVLSDPPRSGNFIQDAQGYVWV
;
A
#
# COMPACT_ATOMS: atom_id res chain seq x y z
N MET A 1 -14.54 8.59 8.82
CA MET A 1 -13.05 8.55 8.78
C MET A 1 -12.69 7.67 7.61
N SER A 2 -11.82 8.11 6.71
CA SER A 2 -11.41 7.30 5.55
C SER A 2 -10.09 6.60 5.85
N VAL A 3 -9.92 5.37 5.35
CA VAL A 3 -8.70 4.58 5.58
C VAL A 3 -8.20 4.02 4.25
N ASN A 4 -6.96 4.29 3.89
CA ASN A 4 -6.32 3.73 2.69
C ASN A 4 -5.64 2.38 2.97
N TYR A 5 -5.68 1.48 2.00
CA TYR A 5 -5.08 0.16 2.05
C TYR A 5 -4.11 -0.06 0.90
N TYR A 6 -3.01 -0.78 1.18
CA TYR A 6 -1.91 -0.94 0.26
C TYR A 6 -1.33 -2.36 0.30
N PHE A 7 -0.83 -2.84 -0.84
CA PHE A 7 0.18 -3.89 -0.85
C PHE A 7 1.57 -3.24 -0.72
N LYS A 8 2.32 -3.63 0.31
CA LYS A 8 3.70 -3.16 0.53
C LYS A 8 4.70 -4.30 0.36
N ASP A 9 5.78 -4.05 -0.38
CA ASP A 9 6.86 -5.03 -0.58
C ASP A 9 7.86 -4.99 0.60
N LEU A 10 7.96 -6.12 1.32
CA LEU A 10 8.82 -6.39 2.47
C LEU A 10 10.31 -6.28 2.12
N LYS A 11 10.75 -6.80 0.96
CA LYS A 11 12.17 -6.74 0.57
C LYS A 11 12.61 -5.29 0.35
N VAL A 12 11.70 -4.46 -0.13
CA VAL A 12 11.96 -3.05 -0.37
C VAL A 12 11.89 -2.22 0.93
N GLN A 13 11.11 -2.65 1.93
CA GLN A 13 11.17 -2.08 3.28
C GLN A 13 12.50 -2.40 3.97
N GLN A 14 12.97 -3.64 3.88
CA GLN A 14 14.25 -4.04 4.45
C GLN A 14 15.43 -3.25 3.84
N ALA A 15 15.48 -3.16 2.50
CA ALA A 15 16.48 -2.37 1.80
C ALA A 15 16.40 -0.86 2.13
N LYS A 16 15.19 -0.35 2.44
CA LYS A 16 15.00 1.04 2.89
C LYS A 16 15.60 1.25 4.28
N ILE A 17 15.33 0.34 5.23
CA ILE A 17 15.87 0.40 6.59
C ILE A 17 17.40 0.36 6.56
N GLU A 18 17.98 -0.51 5.74
CA GLU A 18 19.44 -0.61 5.56
C GLU A 18 20.04 0.68 4.97
N LEU A 19 19.37 1.29 3.98
CA LEU A 19 19.78 2.58 3.42
C LEU A 19 19.67 3.74 4.43
N GLU A 20 18.58 3.79 5.20
CA GLU A 20 18.38 4.82 6.22
C GLU A 20 19.39 4.69 7.37
N GLN A 21 19.73 3.47 7.78
CA GLN A 21 20.81 3.19 8.72
C GLN A 21 22.16 3.62 8.16
N ALA A 22 22.49 3.24 6.92
CA ALA A 22 23.73 3.66 6.28
C ALA A 22 23.87 5.20 6.18
N ILE A 23 22.79 5.91 5.86
CA ILE A 23 22.77 7.38 5.84
C ILE A 23 22.93 7.96 7.25
N SER A 24 22.33 7.35 8.27
CA SER A 24 22.50 7.77 9.67
C SER A 24 23.94 7.58 10.14
N ASP A 25 24.56 6.44 9.81
CA ASP A 25 25.95 6.15 10.16
C ASP A 25 26.91 7.13 9.48
N ILE A 26 26.66 7.51 8.22
CA ILE A 26 27.39 8.56 7.50
C ILE A 26 27.24 9.92 8.20
N LYS A 27 26.03 10.31 8.61
CA LYS A 27 25.78 11.57 9.33
C LYS A 27 26.44 11.65 10.70
N THR A 28 26.67 10.49 11.33
CA THR A 28 27.31 10.43 12.66
C THR A 28 28.85 10.55 12.55
N THR A 29 29.41 10.28 11.37
CA THR A 29 30.86 10.28 11.14
C THR A 29 31.39 11.63 10.65
N ASP A 30 30.58 12.44 9.95
CA ASP A 30 30.98 13.76 9.46
C ASP A 30 30.03 14.88 9.93
N LEU A 31 30.20 15.30 11.18
CA LEU A 31 29.79 16.62 11.65
C LEU A 31 30.84 17.65 11.22
N LEU A 32 31.02 17.88 9.92
CA LEU A 32 31.69 19.06 9.36
C LEU A 32 31.49 19.09 7.84
N PHE A 33 30.79 20.13 7.36
CA PHE A 33 30.58 20.50 5.96
C PHE A 33 29.58 19.66 5.15
N ILE A 34 28.41 20.23 4.84
CA ILE A 34 28.14 20.94 3.57
C ILE A 34 26.68 21.44 3.57
N GLU A 35 26.54 22.66 3.04
CA GLU A 35 25.35 23.43 2.75
C GLU A 35 24.25 22.70 1.96
N LYS A 36 23.02 23.19 2.17
CA LYS A 36 21.87 23.22 1.23
C LYS A 36 22.17 22.71 -0.18
N ALA A 37 21.92 21.43 -0.42
CA ALA A 37 21.60 20.91 -1.73
C ALA A 37 20.10 20.60 -1.76
N THR A 38 19.34 21.47 -2.45
CA THR A 38 17.99 21.17 -2.95
C THR A 38 18.09 19.98 -3.91
N LEU A 39 18.02 18.77 -3.36
CA LEU A 39 17.77 17.56 -4.13
C LEU A 39 16.24 17.48 -4.32
N PRO A 40 15.72 17.49 -5.56
CA PRO A 40 14.36 17.02 -5.78
C PRO A 40 14.29 15.59 -5.24
N SER A 41 13.39 15.39 -4.30
CA SER A 41 13.34 14.24 -3.41
C SER A 41 13.34 12.92 -4.18
N THR A 42 14.48 12.25 -4.25
CA THR A 42 14.59 10.82 -4.56
C THR A 42 13.72 9.98 -3.61
N ALA A 43 13.43 10.50 -2.41
CA ALA A 43 12.45 9.94 -1.48
C ALA A 43 11.01 9.88 -2.03
N THR A 44 10.61 10.82 -2.90
CA THR A 44 9.25 10.85 -3.47
C THR A 44 9.15 9.91 -4.67
N VAL A 45 10.18 9.87 -5.54
CA VAL A 45 10.23 8.92 -6.66
C VAL A 45 10.38 7.48 -6.18
N LEU A 46 11.13 7.25 -5.08
CA LEU A 46 11.18 5.93 -4.43
C LEU A 46 9.89 5.57 -3.69
N ASN A 47 9.07 6.53 -3.25
CA ASN A 47 7.80 6.25 -2.56
C ASN A 47 6.71 5.79 -3.54
N GLU A 48 6.66 6.34 -4.76
CA GLU A 48 5.65 5.97 -5.78
C GLU A 48 5.87 4.57 -6.38
N VAL A 49 7.08 4.01 -6.28
CA VAL A 49 7.41 2.66 -6.80
C VAL A 49 7.12 1.55 -5.77
N LYS A 50 6.73 1.89 -4.53
CA LYS A 50 6.83 0.99 -3.35
C LYS A 50 5.54 0.49 -2.71
N GLN A 51 4.38 1.03 -3.08
CA GLN A 51 3.11 0.69 -2.44
C GLN A 51 2.00 0.65 -3.49
N LEU A 52 1.43 -0.54 -3.73
CA LEU A 52 0.30 -0.69 -4.63
C LEU A 52 -0.98 -0.30 -3.88
N HIS A 53 -1.65 0.76 -4.29
CA HIS A 53 -2.90 1.20 -3.64
C HIS A 53 -4.02 0.21 -3.97
N ILE A 54 -4.57 -0.43 -2.93
CA ILE A 54 -5.67 -1.40 -3.05
C ILE A 54 -7.00 -0.67 -3.14
N GLY A 55 -7.21 0.32 -2.27
CA GLY A 55 -8.47 1.02 -2.17
C GLY A 55 -8.54 1.92 -0.94
N GLN A 56 -9.62 2.70 -0.87
CA GLN A 56 -9.90 3.61 0.23
C GLN A 56 -11.25 3.26 0.85
N TYR A 57 -11.27 2.95 2.14
CA TYR A 57 -12.50 2.71 2.87
C TYR A 57 -13.18 4.05 3.13
N ALA A 58 -14.36 4.22 2.54
CA ALA A 58 -15.16 5.43 2.60
C ALA A 58 -16.63 5.06 2.43
N PHE A 59 -17.55 5.87 2.97
CA PHE A 59 -18.99 5.63 2.84
C PHE A 59 -19.47 4.25 3.33
N GLY A 60 -18.72 3.63 4.25
CA GLY A 60 -19.01 2.31 4.81
C GLY A 60 -18.68 1.14 3.89
N THR A 61 -17.87 1.34 2.85
CA THR A 61 -17.36 0.28 1.97
C THR A 61 -15.91 0.54 1.61
N LEU A 62 -15.19 -0.50 1.19
CA LEU A 62 -13.93 -0.29 0.49
C LEU A 62 -14.20 0.12 -0.95
N LEU A 63 -13.65 1.26 -1.35
CA LEU A 63 -13.61 1.70 -2.74
C LEU A 63 -12.32 1.18 -3.36
N LEU A 64 -12.41 0.07 -4.10
CA LEU A 64 -11.25 -0.59 -4.70
C LEU A 64 -10.75 0.19 -5.90
N LYS A 65 -9.43 0.30 -6.02
CA LYS A 65 -8.79 0.84 -7.23
C LYS A 65 -8.38 -0.29 -8.14
N ARG A 66 -8.83 -0.22 -9.39
CA ARG A 66 -8.38 -1.18 -10.41
C ARG A 66 -6.91 -0.96 -10.71
N ASN A 67 -6.20 -2.06 -10.92
CA ASN A 67 -4.85 -2.02 -11.44
C ASN A 67 -4.74 -3.00 -12.61
N GLU A 68 -5.07 -2.54 -13.81
CA GLU A 68 -5.18 -3.37 -15.02
C GLU A 68 -3.90 -4.18 -15.34
N LEU A 69 -2.75 -3.78 -14.78
CA LEU A 69 -1.49 -4.51 -14.93
C LEU A 69 -1.35 -5.72 -13.99
N PHE A 70 -2.05 -5.74 -12.85
CA PHE A 70 -1.91 -6.76 -11.81
C PHE A 70 -3.20 -7.49 -11.46
N TYR A 71 -4.34 -6.78 -11.42
CA TYR A 71 -5.65 -7.35 -11.13
C TYR A 71 -6.78 -6.42 -11.59
N SER A 72 -7.85 -7.03 -12.09
CA SER A 72 -9.11 -6.38 -12.49
C SER A 72 -10.31 -6.82 -11.64
N SER A 73 -10.13 -7.86 -10.82
CA SER A 73 -11.15 -8.43 -9.94
C SER A 73 -10.56 -8.82 -8.58
N VAL A 74 -11.40 -8.99 -7.56
CA VAL A 74 -10.96 -9.44 -6.22
C VAL A 74 -10.34 -10.84 -6.25
N PRO A 75 -10.88 -11.83 -7.01
CA PRO A 75 -10.21 -13.12 -7.18
C PRO A 75 -8.79 -13.00 -7.77
N GLU A 76 -8.60 -12.17 -8.80
CA GLU A 76 -7.26 -11.91 -9.36
C GLU A 76 -6.34 -11.22 -8.34
N MET A 77 -6.89 -10.31 -7.54
CA MET A 77 -6.16 -9.65 -6.46
C MET A 77 -5.72 -10.65 -5.38
N LYS A 78 -6.56 -11.65 -5.03
CA LYS A 78 -6.22 -12.75 -4.12
C LYS A 78 -5.09 -13.60 -4.68
N GLU A 79 -5.17 -13.95 -5.96
CA GLU A 79 -4.15 -14.74 -6.64
C GLU A 79 -2.82 -13.98 -6.70
N PHE A 80 -2.86 -12.68 -7.02
CA PHE A 80 -1.70 -11.79 -7.01
C PHE A 80 -1.03 -11.74 -5.63
N TYR A 81 -1.82 -11.56 -4.57
CA TYR A 81 -1.30 -11.56 -3.20
C TYR A 81 -0.68 -12.91 -2.84
N THR A 82 -1.37 -14.01 -3.11
CA THR A 82 -0.91 -15.37 -2.78
C THR A 82 0.40 -15.72 -3.50
N LYS A 83 0.52 -15.36 -4.79
CA LYS A 83 1.74 -15.57 -5.58
C LYS A 83 2.96 -14.81 -5.07
N ASN A 84 2.73 -13.70 -4.37
CA ASN A 84 3.78 -12.81 -3.86
C ASN A 84 3.75 -12.69 -2.34
N GLN A 85 3.15 -13.65 -1.63
CA GLN A 85 2.94 -13.55 -0.18
C GLN A 85 4.26 -13.51 0.61
N ASP A 86 5.35 -14.04 0.03
CA ASP A 86 6.71 -13.95 0.56
C ASP A 86 7.28 -12.52 0.54
N ARG A 87 6.67 -11.64 -0.26
CA ARG A 87 7.14 -10.27 -0.48
C ARG A 87 6.10 -9.22 -0.13
N LEU A 88 4.81 -9.49 -0.30
CA LEU A 88 3.76 -8.50 -0.12
C LEU A 88 3.07 -8.68 1.22
N ARG A 89 2.79 -7.55 1.87
CA ARG A 89 1.85 -7.47 2.99
C ARG A 89 0.73 -6.50 2.68
N ILE A 90 -0.46 -6.79 3.19
CA ILE A 90 -1.59 -5.87 3.17
C ILE A 90 -1.47 -4.99 4.40
N GLU A 91 -1.43 -3.68 4.22
CA GLU A 91 -1.28 -2.73 5.31
C GLU A 91 -2.16 -1.51 5.09
N ASN A 92 -2.77 -0.99 6.14
CA ASN A 92 -3.47 0.29 6.07
C ASN A 92 -2.52 1.48 6.27
N GLU A 93 -3.02 2.70 6.07
CA GLU A 93 -2.21 3.92 6.23
C GLU A 93 -1.66 4.13 7.66
N TYR A 94 -2.22 3.46 8.66
CA TYR A 94 -1.81 3.54 10.07
C TYR A 94 -0.83 2.43 10.48
N GLY A 95 -0.40 1.56 9.56
CA GLY A 95 0.56 0.50 9.86
C GLY A 95 -0.04 -0.82 10.34
N VAL A 96 -1.37 -0.96 10.35
CA VAL A 96 -2.03 -2.22 10.72
C VAL A 96 -1.90 -3.19 9.55
N VAL A 97 -1.31 -4.36 9.83
CA VAL A 97 -1.08 -5.42 8.86
C VAL A 97 -2.24 -6.42 8.91
N TYR A 98 -2.70 -6.85 7.74
CA TYR A 98 -3.78 -7.81 7.59
C TYR A 98 -3.27 -9.06 6.86
N THR A 99 -3.72 -10.22 7.29
CA THR A 99 -3.77 -11.40 6.44
C THR A 99 -4.84 -11.22 5.36
N TRP A 100 -4.77 -12.00 4.28
CA TRP A 100 -5.82 -11.96 3.27
C TRP A 100 -7.21 -12.25 3.86
N ASP A 101 -7.32 -13.27 4.72
CA ASP A 101 -8.61 -13.68 5.28
C ASP A 101 -9.20 -12.61 6.21
N GLU A 102 -8.38 -11.92 7.00
CA GLU A 102 -8.81 -10.77 7.81
C GLU A 102 -9.22 -9.60 6.92
N PHE A 103 -8.46 -9.30 5.86
CA PHE A 103 -8.79 -8.24 4.93
C PHE A 103 -10.10 -8.51 4.18
N GLU A 104 -10.30 -9.76 3.75
CA GLU A 104 -11.51 -10.22 3.07
C GLU A 104 -12.73 -10.09 3.99
N ARG A 105 -12.64 -10.60 5.22
CA ARG A 105 -13.73 -10.58 6.20
C ARG A 105 -14.04 -9.18 6.74
N ASP A 106 -13.02 -8.43 7.12
CA ASP A 106 -13.18 -7.22 7.93
C ASP A 106 -13.25 -5.95 7.07
N VAL A 107 -12.78 -6.01 5.82
CA VAL A 107 -12.71 -4.83 4.93
C VAL A 107 -13.46 -5.03 3.62
N LEU A 108 -13.25 -6.14 2.91
CA LEU A 108 -13.87 -6.37 1.60
C LEU A 108 -15.34 -6.78 1.69
N SER A 109 -15.74 -7.46 2.78
CA SER A 109 -17.11 -7.96 2.97
C SER A 109 -18.12 -6.88 3.37
N ASP A 110 -17.66 -5.65 3.62
CA ASP A 110 -18.51 -4.59 4.16
C ASP A 110 -19.24 -3.86 3.01
N PRO A 111 -20.58 -4.01 2.87
CA PRO A 111 -21.31 -3.44 1.75
C PRO A 111 -21.47 -1.92 1.90
N PRO A 112 -21.58 -1.17 0.79
CA PRO A 112 -21.80 0.27 0.82
C PRO A 112 -23.06 0.62 1.61
N ARG A 113 -22.91 1.45 2.64
CA ARG A 113 -24.03 1.92 3.47
C ARG A 113 -24.77 3.09 2.86
N SER A 114 -24.15 3.80 1.92
CA SER A 114 -24.72 4.98 1.26
C SER A 114 -23.99 5.29 -0.05
N GLY A 115 -24.72 5.63 -1.11
CA GLY A 115 -24.15 6.06 -2.40
C GLY A 115 -24.58 5.17 -3.57
N ASN A 116 -24.64 5.75 -4.77
CA ASN A 116 -24.88 5.03 -6.01
C ASN A 116 -23.56 4.52 -6.57
N PHE A 117 -23.12 3.36 -6.08
CA PHE A 117 -21.89 2.73 -6.55
C PHE A 117 -22.18 1.66 -7.60
N ILE A 118 -21.30 1.55 -8.59
CA ILE A 118 -21.31 0.44 -9.54
C ILE A 118 -20.57 -0.72 -8.88
N GLN A 119 -21.32 -1.79 -8.58
CA GLN A 119 -20.76 -3.03 -8.08
C GLN A 119 -20.44 -3.98 -9.23
N ASP A 120 -19.39 -4.78 -9.06
CA ASP A 120 -19.19 -5.95 -9.91
C ASP A 120 -20.18 -7.07 -9.59
N ALA A 121 -20.12 -8.18 -10.33
CA ALA A 121 -21.00 -9.32 -10.15
C ALA A 121 -20.83 -10.00 -8.77
N GLN A 122 -19.73 -9.72 -8.07
CA GLN A 122 -19.38 -10.25 -6.76
C GLN A 122 -19.76 -9.27 -5.63
N GLY A 123 -20.28 -8.09 -5.95
CA GLY A 123 -20.73 -7.08 -4.99
C GLY A 123 -19.67 -6.07 -4.58
N TYR A 124 -18.47 -6.11 -5.16
CA TYR A 124 -17.39 -5.18 -4.81
C TYR A 124 -17.50 -3.87 -5.58
N VAL A 125 -17.14 -2.78 -4.90
CA VAL A 125 -17.19 -1.42 -5.46
C VAL A 125 -15.82 -1.02 -5.98
N TRP A 126 -15.76 -0.64 -7.25
CA TRP A 126 -14.53 -0.20 -7.92
C TRP A 126 -14.62 1.28 -8.35
N VAL A 127 -13.52 2.02 -8.24
CA VAL A 127 -13.36 3.44 -8.64
C VAL A 127 -12.03 3.70 -9.34
#